data_AF-A0A2T2TZW8-F1
#
_entry.id   AF-A0A2T2TZW8-F1
#
_cell.length_a   1.000
_cell.length_b   1.000
_cell.length_c   1.000
_cell.angle_alpha   90.00
_cell.angle_beta   90.00
_cell.angle_gamma   90.00
#
_symmetry.space_group_name_H-M   'P 1'
#
loop_
_entity.id
_entity.type
_entity.pdbx_description
1 polymer ?
#
loop_
_entity_poly.entity_id
_entity_poly.type
_entity_poly.pdbx_seq_one_letter_code
_entity_poly.pdbx_strand_id
1 'polypeptide(L)'
;MRGSRHFLARTNDTLSLDSASVDDGVARVYLHGTLTGLRGACDHPRGRIQIEETARALPAVDSVVLYRNGRRTDLTPSGRGRG
;
A
#
# COMPACT_ATOMS: atom_id res chain seq x y z
N MET A 1 -3.08 -9.22 34.85
CA MET A 1 -2.17 -9.43 33.71
C MET A 1 -2.77 -8.75 32.49
N ARG A 2 -2.13 -7.72 31.93
CA ARG A 2 -2.62 -7.00 30.74
C ARG A 2 -2.13 -7.75 29.50
N GLY A 3 -3.02 -8.51 28.84
CA GLY A 3 -2.71 -9.14 27.57
C GLY A 3 -2.67 -8.09 26.46
N SER A 4 -1.56 -7.99 25.74
CA SER A 4 -1.51 -7.25 24.47
C SER A 4 -2.33 -8.02 23.44
N ARG A 5 -3.45 -7.44 23.00
CA ARG A 5 -4.23 -7.99 21.90
C ARG A 5 -3.53 -7.61 20.59
N HIS A 6 -2.70 -8.50 20.08
CA HIS A 6 -2.12 -8.36 18.75
C HIS A 6 -3.24 -8.55 17.71
N PHE A 7 -3.83 -7.43 17.29
CA PHE A 7 -4.82 -7.43 16.22
C PHE A 7 -4.07 -7.56 14.88
N LEU A 8 -4.00 -8.78 14.37
CA LEU A 8 -3.71 -9.02 12.97
C LEU A 8 -5.06 -8.90 12.24
N ALA A 9 -5.22 -7.83 11.46
CA ALA A 9 -6.41 -7.66 10.64
C ALA A 9 -6.55 -8.88 9.72
N ARG A 10 -7.64 -9.64 9.86
CA ARG A 10 -7.98 -10.67 8.88
C ARG A 10 -8.32 -9.96 7.59
N THR A 11 -7.43 -10.09 6.63
CA THR A 11 -7.59 -9.46 5.34
C THR A 11 -7.79 -10.51 4.27
N ASN A 12 -8.73 -10.25 3.36
CA ASN A 12 -8.89 -11.03 2.12
C ASN A 12 -8.08 -10.37 0.99
N ASP A 13 -6.97 -9.72 1.35
CA ASP A 13 -6.14 -8.99 0.39
C ASP A 13 -5.49 -9.94 -0.59
N THR A 14 -5.69 -9.62 -1.85
CA THR A 14 -5.00 -10.27 -2.97
C THR A 14 -3.99 -9.31 -3.59
N LEU A 15 -3.64 -8.23 -2.89
CA LEU A 15 -2.74 -7.21 -3.41
C LEU A 15 -1.37 -7.82 -3.67
N SER A 16 -0.93 -7.76 -4.91
CA SER A 16 0.31 -8.38 -5.38
C SER A 16 1.04 -7.41 -6.31
N LEU A 17 2.37 -7.53 -6.35
CA LEU A 17 3.22 -6.75 -7.22
C LEU A 17 3.25 -7.38 -8.61
N ASP A 18 2.87 -6.61 -9.63
CA ASP A 18 3.07 -7.00 -11.03
C ASP A 18 4.49 -6.67 -11.48
N SER A 19 4.86 -5.39 -11.35
CA SER A 19 6.17 -4.88 -11.78
C SER A 19 6.52 -3.56 -11.10
N ALA A 20 7.81 -3.23 -11.11
CA ALA A 20 8.31 -1.93 -10.69
C ALA A 20 9.47 -1.50 -11.60
N SER A 21 9.50 -0.23 -11.95
CA SER A 21 10.58 0.36 -12.76
C SER A 21 10.92 1.74 -12.23
N VAL A 22 12.21 2.10 -12.28
CA VAL A 22 12.69 3.45 -12.00
C VAL A 22 13.21 4.05 -13.30
N ASP A 23 12.71 5.23 -13.63
CA ASP A 23 13.04 5.95 -14.85
C ASP A 23 12.90 7.46 -14.57
N ASP A 24 13.92 8.24 -14.91
CA ASP A 24 14.03 9.68 -14.64
C ASP A 24 13.65 10.09 -13.20
N GLY A 25 14.14 9.36 -12.19
CA GLY A 25 13.84 9.68 -10.79
C GLY A 25 12.45 9.25 -10.31
N VAL A 26 11.64 8.64 -11.17
CA VAL A 26 10.26 8.24 -10.86
C VAL A 26 10.16 6.72 -10.76
N ALA A 27 9.89 6.23 -9.55
CA ALA A 27 9.52 4.84 -9.34
C ALA A 27 8.04 4.63 -9.71
N ARG A 28 7.79 3.85 -10.77
CA ARG A 28 6.45 3.42 -11.18
C ARG A 28 6.22 2.00 -10.68
N VAL A 29 5.24 1.83 -9.79
CA VAL A 29 4.91 0.55 -9.17
C VAL A 29 3.53 0.11 -9.60
N TYR A 30 3.44 -1.08 -10.18
CA TYR A 30 2.21 -1.66 -10.71
C TYR A 30 1.78 -2.81 -9.81
N LEU A 31 0.55 -2.73 -9.32
CA LEU A 31 -0.06 -3.67 -8.41
C LEU A 31 -1.35 -4.21 -9.02
N HIS A 32 -1.70 -5.44 -8.69
CA HIS A 32 -3.01 -6.00 -8.99
C HIS A 32 -3.68 -6.56 -7.73
N GLY A 33 -5.00 -6.70 -7.80
CA GLY A 33 -5.81 -7.25 -6.71
C GLY A 33 -6.52 -6.20 -5.85
N THR A 34 -6.94 -6.62 -4.67
CA THR A 34 -7.73 -5.81 -3.74
C THR A 34 -7.01 -5.56 -2.42
N LEU A 35 -7.21 -4.36 -1.89
CA LEU A 35 -6.79 -3.96 -0.54
C LEU A 35 -8.05 -3.60 0.26
N THR A 36 -8.36 -4.42 1.26
CA THR A 36 -9.54 -4.42 2.12
C THR A 36 -9.11 -4.57 3.58
N GLY A 37 -9.98 -4.25 4.54
CA GLY A 37 -9.73 -4.67 5.93
C GLY A 37 -8.63 -3.91 6.70
N LEU A 38 -8.01 -2.87 6.13
CA LEU A 38 -7.19 -1.92 6.90
C LEU A 38 -8.09 -1.03 7.78
N ARG A 39 -8.80 -1.62 8.76
CA ARG A 39 -9.44 -0.88 9.86
C ARG A 39 -8.34 -0.36 10.79
N GLY A 40 -7.91 0.84 10.45
CA GLY A 40 -7.03 1.75 11.20
C GLY A 40 -6.97 3.11 10.50
N ALA A 41 -8.06 3.45 9.78
CA ALA A 41 -8.17 4.46 8.74
C ALA A 41 -8.23 5.91 9.25
N CYS A 42 -7.94 6.15 10.54
CA CYS A 42 -7.65 7.49 10.99
C CYS A 42 -6.12 7.67 10.87
N ASP A 43 -5.77 8.49 9.88
CA ASP A 43 -4.44 9.03 9.59
C ASP A 43 -3.49 8.10 8.80
N HIS A 44 -3.60 8.23 7.48
CA HIS A 44 -2.68 7.80 6.42
C HIS A 44 -2.75 6.33 5.97
N PRO A 45 -2.83 6.06 4.65
CA PRO A 45 -2.77 4.71 4.11
C PRO A 45 -1.37 4.13 4.34
N ARG A 46 -1.22 3.30 5.39
CA ARG A 46 0.04 2.64 5.76
C ARG A 46 0.71 1.90 4.60
N GLY A 47 -0.08 1.26 3.73
CA GLY A 47 0.44 0.55 2.55
C GLY A 47 1.15 1.48 1.57
N ARG A 48 0.61 2.68 1.32
CA ARG A 48 1.26 3.68 0.46
C ARG A 48 2.59 4.13 1.06
N ILE A 49 2.59 4.53 2.33
CA ILE A 49 3.80 5.03 3.00
C ILE A 49 4.91 3.97 2.95
N GLN A 50 4.60 2.72 3.26
CA GLN A 50 5.60 1.65 3.24
C GLN A 50 6.23 1.43 1.86
N ILE A 51 5.42 1.51 0.80
CA ILE A 51 5.94 1.40 -0.58
C ILE A 51 6.78 2.63 -0.93
N GLU A 52 6.33 3.82 -0.54
CA GLU A 52 7.07 5.07 -0.78
C GLU A 52 8.44 5.08 -0.08
N GLU A 53 8.48 4.72 1.21
CA GLU A 53 9.73 4.63 1.98
C GLU A 53 10.67 3.56 1.40
N THR A 54 10.12 2.40 1.01
CA THR A 54 10.92 1.32 0.40
C THR A 54 11.52 1.75 -0.95
N ALA A 55 10.75 2.45 -1.78
CA ALA A 55 11.23 2.95 -3.06
C ALA A 55 12.28 4.06 -2.88
N ARG A 56 12.06 4.98 -1.94
CA ARG A 56 13.00 6.08 -1.61
C ARG A 56 14.30 5.61 -0.95
N ALA A 57 14.36 4.38 -0.46
CA ALA A 57 15.62 3.79 -0.02
C ALA A 57 16.63 3.64 -1.18
N LEU A 58 16.18 3.71 -2.43
CA LEU A 58 17.03 3.79 -3.62
C LEU A 58 17.38 5.26 -3.91
N PRO A 59 18.68 5.65 -3.96
CA PRO A 59 19.08 7.03 -4.20
C PRO A 59 18.61 7.63 -5.53
N ALA A 60 18.28 6.78 -6.51
CA ALA A 60 17.80 7.17 -7.82
C ALA A 60 16.29 7.47 -7.87
N VAL A 61 15.60 7.50 -6.73
CA VAL A 61 14.14 7.70 -6.66
C VAL A 61 13.80 9.00 -5.94
N ASP A 62 13.30 9.97 -6.69
CA ASP A 62 12.81 11.26 -6.20
C ASP A 62 11.32 11.21 -5.84
N SER A 63 10.55 10.42 -6.61
CA SER A 63 9.10 10.32 -6.46
C SER A 63 8.57 8.92 -6.82
N VAL A 64 7.35 8.64 -6.34
CA VAL A 64 6.71 7.34 -6.51
C VAL A 64 5.32 7.52 -7.07
N VAL A 65 4.97 6.73 -8.09
CA VAL A 65 3.63 6.66 -8.67
C VAL A 65 3.13 5.23 -8.59
N LEU A 66 1.97 5.06 -7.97
CA LEU A 66 1.36 3.74 -7.77
C LEU A 66 0.20 3.55 -8.74
N TYR A 67 0.14 2.36 -9.32
CA TYR A 67 -0.96 1.89 -10.15
C TYR A 67 -1.55 0.63 -9.51
N ARG A 68 -2.87 0.54 -9.39
CA ARG A 68 -3.59 -0.68 -9.00
C ARG A 68 -4.59 -1.04 -10.07
N ASN A 69 -4.53 -2.28 -10.57
CA ASN A 69 -5.39 -2.76 -11.66
C ASN A 69 -5.36 -1.80 -12.86
N GLY A 70 -4.16 -1.34 -13.23
CA GLY A 70 -3.91 -0.42 -14.35
C GLY A 70 -4.29 1.05 -14.12
N ARG A 71 -4.80 1.44 -12.94
CA ARG A 71 -5.23 2.82 -12.65
C ARG A 71 -4.37 3.44 -11.56
N ARG A 72 -4.00 4.72 -11.73
CA ARG A 72 -3.28 5.48 -10.69
C ARG A 72 -4.09 5.47 -9.39
N THR A 73 -3.40 5.27 -8.26
CA THR A 73 -4.03 5.11 -6.95
C THR A 73 -3.15 5.68 -5.85
N ASP A 74 -3.76 6.08 -4.74
CA ASP A 74 -3.06 6.39 -3.49
C ASP A 74 -3.13 5.22 -2.49
N LEU A 75 -3.54 4.03 -2.98
CA LEU A 75 -3.80 2.84 -2.17
C LEU A 75 -4.73 3.08 -0.99
N THR A 76 -5.69 3.98 -1.17
CA THR A 76 -6.78 4.15 -0.21
C THR A 76 -7.63 2.88 -0.18
N PRO A 77 -7.86 2.28 1.00
CA PRO A 77 -8.71 1.11 1.12
C PRO A 77 -10.14 1.44 0.69
N SER A 78 -10.66 0.73 -0.30
CA SER A 78 -12.05 0.88 -0.75
C SER A 78 -12.92 -0.07 0.06
N GLY A 79 -13.40 0.35 1.24
CA GLY A 79 -14.38 -0.46 1.97
C GLY A 79 -14.67 -0.03 3.41
N ARG A 80 -15.96 0.18 3.69
CA ARG A 80 -16.54 0.19 5.04
C ARG A 80 -16.46 -1.24 5.57
N GLY A 81 -15.44 -1.57 6.37
CA GLY A 81 -15.40 -2.84 7.08
C GLY A 81 -16.70 -3.02 7.88
N ARG A 82 -17.41 -4.14 7.71
CA ARG A 82 -18.54 -4.47 8.59
C ARG A 82 -18.01 -4.74 10.00
N GLY A 83 -18.78 -4.24 10.97
CA GLY A 83 -18.61 -4.33 12.43
C GLY A 83 -17.98 -5.63 12.87
#